data_AF-A0A5J4PDI3-F1
#
_entry.id   AF-A0A5J4PDI3-F1
#
_cell.length_a   1.000
_cell.length_b   1.000
_cell.length_c   1.000
_cell.angle_alpha   90.00
_cell.angle_beta   90.00
_cell.angle_gamma   90.00
#
_symmetry.space_group_name_H-M   'P 1'
#
loop_
_entity.id
_entity.type
_entity.pdbx_description
1 polymer ?
#
loop_
_entity_poly.entity_id
_entity_poly.type
_entity_poly.pdbx_seq_one_letter_code
_entity_poly.pdbx_strand_id
1 'polypeptide(L)'
;MSKKEELIFDSENNTAYAEKLKALQATADKIEKNFGKGSIMKLGNNNVEEIDVIPTGSIGLDVALGVGGYPRGRIIEIYGPESSGKTTLAIHAIVEAQKAGGIAAFIDAEHAFDRFYAANLGVDIDNIWISQPDNGEEA
;
A
#
# COMPACT_ATOMS: atom_id res chain seq x y z
N MET A 1 -10.86 54.42 -5.97
CA MET A 1 -9.40 54.19 -5.84
C MET A 1 -8.77 54.44 -7.20
N SER A 2 -7.61 55.08 -7.25
CA SER A 2 -6.95 55.40 -8.51
C SER A 2 -6.28 54.13 -9.08
N LYS A 3 -6.17 54.01 -10.42
CA LYS A 3 -5.45 52.92 -11.10
C LYS A 3 -4.02 52.69 -10.56
N LYS A 4 -3.41 53.71 -9.96
CA LYS A 4 -2.06 53.66 -9.38
C LYS A 4 -2.04 52.96 -8.02
N GLU A 5 -3.12 53.05 -7.25
CA GLU A 5 -3.27 52.37 -5.94
C GLU A 5 -3.57 50.89 -6.12
N GLU A 6 -4.36 50.54 -7.15
CA GLU A 6 -4.69 49.17 -7.54
C GLU A 6 -3.44 48.38 -7.98
N LEU A 7 -2.59 49.01 -8.81
CA LEU A 7 -1.30 48.44 -9.25
C LEU A 7 -0.31 48.17 -8.11
N ILE A 8 -0.30 49.02 -7.08
CA ILE A 8 0.59 48.85 -5.91
C ILE A 8 0.07 47.69 -5.04
N PHE A 9 -1.24 47.64 -4.80
CA PHE A 9 -1.88 46.61 -4.00
C PHE A 9 -1.74 45.20 -4.61
N ASP A 10 -1.85 45.09 -5.94
CA ASP A 10 -1.62 43.84 -6.66
C ASP A 10 -0.14 43.39 -6.60
N SER A 11 0.79 44.34 -6.65
CA SER A 11 2.23 44.04 -6.56
C SER A 11 2.65 43.56 -5.17
N GLU A 12 2.13 44.18 -4.10
CA GLU A 12 2.42 43.79 -2.71
C GLU A 12 1.85 42.40 -2.39
N ASN A 13 0.62 42.10 -2.83
CA ASN A 13 0.02 40.78 -2.68
C ASN A 13 0.81 39.67 -3.41
N ASN A 14 1.32 39.97 -4.60
CA ASN A 14 2.12 39.01 -5.36
C ASN A 14 3.48 38.74 -4.69
N THR A 15 4.04 39.76 -4.05
CA THR A 15 5.32 39.65 -3.33
C THR A 15 5.15 38.85 -2.03
N ALA A 16 4.10 39.11 -1.26
CA ALA A 16 3.75 38.35 -0.06
C ALA A 16 3.43 36.88 -0.37
N TYR A 17 2.75 36.62 -1.50
CA TYR A 17 2.49 35.25 -1.96
C TYR A 17 3.78 34.51 -2.33
N ALA A 18 4.72 35.18 -3.01
CA ALA A 18 6.02 34.61 -3.35
C ALA A 18 6.87 34.28 -2.10
N GLU A 19 6.88 35.15 -1.08
CA GLU A 19 7.57 34.88 0.19
C GLU A 19 6.96 33.69 0.93
N LYS A 20 5.61 33.59 0.94
CA LYS A 20 4.90 32.44 1.52
C LYS A 20 5.27 31.13 0.83
N LEU A 21 5.36 31.12 -0.50
CA LEU A 21 5.79 29.94 -1.26
C LEU A 21 7.23 29.55 -0.95
N LYS A 22 8.13 30.52 -0.80
CA LYS A 22 9.53 30.28 -0.45
C LYS A 22 9.68 29.68 0.95
N ALA A 23 8.93 30.18 1.93
CA ALA A 23 8.91 29.61 3.28
C ALA A 23 8.33 28.18 3.30
N LEU A 24 7.28 27.94 2.51
CA LEU A 24 6.68 26.61 2.34
C LEU A 24 7.69 25.62 1.76
N GLN A 25 8.40 26.00 0.70
CA GLN A 25 9.41 25.15 0.06
C GLN A 25 10.56 24.83 1.04
N ALA A 26 11.09 25.83 1.73
CA ALA A 26 12.16 25.61 2.73
C ALA A 26 11.74 24.68 3.87
N THR A 27 10.45 24.75 4.27
CA THR A 27 9.89 23.84 5.27
C THR A 27 9.78 22.42 4.73
N ALA A 28 9.30 22.26 3.49
CA ALA A 28 9.22 20.95 2.83
C ALA A 28 10.60 20.29 2.71
N ASP A 29 11.62 21.04 2.27
CA ASP A 29 13.00 20.54 2.14
C ASP A 29 13.58 20.10 3.49
N LYS A 30 13.23 20.80 4.58
CA LYS A 30 13.65 20.45 5.93
C LYS A 30 13.00 19.15 6.42
N ILE A 31 11.73 18.92 6.07
CA ILE A 31 11.02 17.67 6.38
C ILE A 31 11.69 16.52 5.61
N GLU A 32 11.94 16.66 4.30
CA GLU A 32 12.61 15.61 3.51
C GLU A 32 14.03 15.30 4.01
N LYS A 33 14.79 16.32 4.42
CA LYS A 33 16.12 16.10 4.99
C LYS A 33 16.09 15.29 6.29
N ASN A 34 15.08 15.49 7.11
CA ASN A 34 14.98 14.86 8.43
C ASN A 34 14.31 13.48 8.38
N PHE A 35 13.36 13.27 7.47
CA PHE A 35 12.49 12.08 7.44
C PHE A 35 12.61 11.24 6.16
N GLY A 36 13.43 11.66 5.20
CA GLY A 36 13.66 10.98 3.93
C GLY A 36 12.89 11.60 2.77
N LYS A 37 13.36 11.34 1.54
CA LYS A 37 12.66 11.77 0.32
C LYS A 37 11.24 11.21 0.29
N GLY A 38 10.27 12.02 -0.13
CA GLY A 38 8.86 11.61 -0.20
C GLY A 38 8.08 11.73 1.11
N SER A 39 8.71 12.17 2.20
CA SER A 39 8.02 12.42 3.48
C SER A 39 6.97 13.53 3.41
N ILE A 40 7.07 14.44 2.42
CA ILE A 40 6.07 15.45 2.12
C ILE A 40 6.03 15.69 0.61
N MET A 41 4.84 15.59 0.02
CA MET A 41 4.66 15.72 -1.43
C MET A 41 3.39 16.51 -1.72
N LYS A 42 3.36 17.21 -2.86
CA LYS A 42 2.09 17.72 -3.39
C LYS A 42 1.28 16.54 -3.90
N LEU A 43 0.02 16.44 -3.47
CA LEU A 43 -0.88 15.35 -3.86
C LEU A 43 -1.08 15.24 -5.40
N GLY A 44 -0.99 16.37 -6.11
CA GLY A 44 -1.08 16.42 -7.57
C GLY A 44 0.24 16.27 -8.32
N ASN A 45 1.37 16.00 -7.63
CA ASN A 45 2.59 15.63 -8.33
C ASN A 45 2.38 14.21 -8.89
N ASN A 46 2.37 14.08 -10.22
CA ASN A 46 2.12 12.84 -10.97
C ASN A 46 3.25 11.79 -10.87
N ASN A 47 4.04 11.80 -9.80
CA ASN A 47 4.86 10.65 -9.46
C ASN A 47 3.92 9.61 -8.82
N VAL A 48 3.05 9.03 -9.65
CA VAL A 48 2.37 7.79 -9.29
C VAL A 48 3.49 6.76 -9.26
N GLU A 49 4.06 6.51 -8.08
CA GLU A 49 4.94 5.37 -7.91
C GLU A 49 4.13 4.14 -8.32
N GLU A 50 4.63 3.37 -9.29
CA GLU A 50 4.04 2.09 -9.64
C GLU A 50 4.03 1.24 -8.37
N ILE A 51 2.84 0.94 -7.88
CA ILE A 51 2.67 0.09 -6.71
C ILE A 51 2.91 -1.33 -7.19
N ASP A 52 3.97 -1.96 -6.68
CA ASP A 52 4.21 -3.38 -6.89
C ASP A 52 3.04 -4.19 -6.31
N VAL A 53 2.55 -5.19 -7.05
CA VAL A 53 1.34 -5.95 -6.71
C VAL A 53 1.59 -7.45 -6.82
N ILE A 54 0.91 -8.22 -5.97
CA ILE A 54 0.79 -9.66 -6.11
C ILE A 54 -0.60 -9.97 -6.69
N PRO A 55 -0.72 -10.69 -7.82
CA PRO A 55 -2.02 -11.08 -8.36
C PRO A 55 -2.86 -11.86 -7.34
N THR A 56 -4.18 -11.70 -7.39
CA THR A 56 -5.07 -12.38 -6.44
C THR A 56 -5.35 -13.85 -6.80
N GLY A 57 -4.94 -14.29 -7.99
CA GLY A 57 -5.34 -15.57 -8.57
C GLY A 57 -6.73 -15.54 -9.22
N SER A 58 -7.43 -14.40 -9.18
CA SER A 58 -8.72 -14.18 -9.82
C SER A 58 -8.67 -12.93 -10.69
N ILE A 59 -8.75 -13.11 -12.00
CA ILE A 59 -8.75 -12.02 -12.99
C ILE A 59 -9.84 -10.99 -12.67
N GLY A 60 -11.03 -11.45 -12.25
CA GLY A 60 -12.13 -10.55 -11.91
C GLY A 60 -11.84 -9.68 -10.68
N LEU A 61 -11.14 -10.24 -9.68
CA LEU A 61 -10.77 -9.50 -8.48
C LEU A 61 -9.60 -8.54 -8.75
N ASP A 62 -8.61 -8.94 -9.54
CA ASP A 62 -7.49 -8.08 -9.96
C ASP A 62 -7.99 -6.82 -10.66
N VAL A 63 -8.96 -6.98 -11.56
CA VAL A 63 -9.62 -5.86 -12.26
C VAL A 63 -10.43 -5.01 -11.27
N ALA A 64 -11.18 -5.64 -10.36
CA ALA A 64 -11.99 -4.92 -9.38
C ALA A 64 -11.15 -4.08 -8.40
N LEU A 65 -9.95 -4.53 -8.05
CA LEU A 65 -8.99 -3.78 -7.22
C LEU A 65 -8.40 -2.57 -7.96
N GLY A 66 -8.48 -2.52 -9.29
CA GLY A 66 -8.03 -1.40 -10.12
C GLY A 66 -6.50 -1.29 -10.28
N VAL A 67 -5.74 -1.78 -9.31
CA VAL A 67 -4.26 -1.84 -9.33
C VAL A 67 -3.73 -3.18 -9.86
N GLY A 68 -4.61 -4.15 -10.15
CA GLY A 68 -4.22 -5.44 -10.74
C GLY A 68 -3.82 -6.53 -9.74
N GLY A 69 -4.01 -6.32 -8.43
CA GLY A 69 -3.73 -7.32 -7.40
C GLY A 69 -3.63 -6.71 -6.00
N TYR A 70 -3.07 -7.47 -5.07
CA TYR A 70 -2.78 -7.02 -3.71
C TYR A 70 -1.55 -6.10 -3.70
N PRO A 71 -1.67 -4.82 -3.30
CA PRO A 71 -0.54 -3.90 -3.24
C PRO A 71 0.47 -4.29 -2.16
N ARG A 72 1.74 -4.39 -2.54
CA ARG A 72 2.82 -4.73 -1.60
C ARG A 72 3.10 -3.60 -0.62
N GLY A 73 3.59 -3.97 0.57
CA GLY A 73 3.86 -3.01 1.64
C GLY A 73 2.60 -2.41 2.27
N ARG A 74 1.43 -3.04 2.05
CA ARG A 74 0.14 -2.63 2.62
C ARG A 74 -0.52 -3.79 3.35
N ILE A 75 -1.37 -3.45 4.31
CA ILE A 75 -2.22 -4.41 5.01
C ILE A 75 -3.49 -4.59 4.19
N ILE A 76 -3.87 -5.85 3.94
CA ILE A 76 -5.09 -6.23 3.24
C ILE A 76 -5.97 -6.99 4.22
N GLU A 77 -7.23 -6.58 4.35
CA GLU A 77 -8.22 -7.27 5.16
C GLU A 77 -9.25 -7.96 4.27
N ILE A 78 -9.43 -9.27 4.46
CA ILE A 78 -10.45 -10.07 3.77
C ILE A 78 -11.41 -10.61 4.83
N TYR A 79 -12.64 -10.08 4.86
CA TYR A 79 -13.66 -10.47 5.83
C TYR A 79 -14.91 -11.04 5.15
N GLY A 80 -15.71 -11.80 5.90
CA GLY A 80 -16.93 -12.42 5.39
C GLY A 80 -17.34 -13.68 6.16
N PRO A 81 -18.52 -14.24 5.85
CA PRO A 81 -19.07 -15.42 6.51
C PRO A 81 -18.13 -16.63 6.49
N GLU A 82 -18.32 -17.58 7.41
CA GLU A 82 -17.66 -18.88 7.33
C GLU A 82 -17.92 -19.53 5.97
N SER A 83 -16.92 -20.24 5.44
CA SER A 83 -16.98 -20.89 4.11
C SER A 83 -17.17 -19.94 2.92
N SER A 84 -17.03 -18.62 3.07
CA SER A 84 -17.08 -17.66 1.95
C SER A 84 -15.82 -17.64 1.07
N GLY A 85 -14.81 -18.46 1.38
CA GLY A 85 -13.55 -18.54 0.62
C GLY A 85 -12.43 -17.60 1.08
N LYS A 86 -12.51 -17.02 2.29
CA LYS A 86 -11.47 -16.12 2.84
C LYS A 86 -10.08 -16.78 2.83
N THR A 87 -9.97 -17.96 3.45
CA THR A 87 -8.72 -18.73 3.52
C THR A 87 -8.27 -19.17 2.13
N THR A 88 -9.20 -19.53 1.24
CA THR A 88 -8.87 -19.85 -0.15
C THR A 88 -8.25 -18.67 -0.89
N LEU A 89 -8.77 -17.45 -0.73
CA LEU A 89 -8.17 -16.24 -1.31
C LEU A 89 -6.78 -15.95 -0.70
N ALA A 90 -6.63 -16.09 0.61
CA ALA A 90 -5.33 -15.93 1.27
C ALA A 90 -4.30 -16.96 0.76
N ILE A 91 -4.72 -18.21 0.56
CA ILE A 91 -3.87 -19.25 -0.04
C ILE A 91 -3.50 -18.89 -1.49
N HIS A 92 -4.42 -18.38 -2.30
CA HIS A 92 -4.07 -17.92 -3.64
C HIS A 92 -3.06 -16.76 -3.64
N ALA A 93 -3.16 -15.84 -2.69
CA ALA A 93 -2.15 -14.80 -2.52
C ALA A 93 -0.75 -15.38 -2.25
N ILE A 94 -0.67 -16.45 -1.45
CA ILE A 94 0.58 -17.18 -1.17
C ILE A 94 1.12 -17.83 -2.44
N VAL A 95 0.25 -18.52 -3.20
CA VAL A 95 0.62 -19.18 -4.46
C VAL A 95 1.20 -18.17 -5.45
N GLU A 96 0.53 -17.04 -5.67
CA GLU A 96 1.00 -16.01 -6.60
C GLU A 96 2.28 -15.33 -6.11
N ALA A 97 2.44 -15.14 -4.79
CA ALA A 97 3.69 -14.65 -4.21
C ALA A 97 4.85 -15.64 -4.43
N GLN A 98 4.64 -16.93 -4.20
CA GLN A 98 5.65 -17.97 -4.42
C GLN A 98 6.02 -18.12 -5.91
N LYS A 99 5.04 -18.05 -6.82
CA LYS A 99 5.28 -18.06 -8.28
C LYS A 99 6.13 -16.89 -8.74
N ALA A 100 6.01 -15.73 -8.09
CA ALA A 100 6.85 -14.56 -8.34
C ALA A 100 8.26 -14.68 -7.70
N GLY A 101 8.60 -15.83 -7.10
CA GLY A 101 9.87 -16.07 -6.40
C GLY A 101 9.93 -15.46 -4.99
N GLY A 102 8.78 -15.03 -4.45
CA GLY A 102 8.66 -14.51 -3.09
C GLY A 102 8.61 -15.61 -2.03
N ILE A 103 8.88 -15.21 -0.79
CA ILE A 103 8.73 -16.07 0.39
C ILE A 103 7.42 -15.70 1.08
N ALA A 104 6.66 -16.71 1.48
CA ALA A 104 5.40 -16.54 2.19
C ALA A 104 5.45 -17.20 3.57
N ALA A 105 4.74 -16.58 4.52
CA ALA A 105 4.50 -17.12 5.85
C ALA A 105 2.99 -17.13 6.12
N PHE A 106 2.51 -18.14 6.85
CA PHE A 106 1.13 -18.27 7.28
C PHE A 106 1.07 -18.36 8.80
N ILE A 107 0.24 -17.52 9.42
CA ILE A 107 0.04 -17.49 10.86
C ILE A 107 -1.33 -18.10 11.13
N ASP A 108 -1.34 -19.36 11.55
CA ASP A 108 -2.54 -20.16 11.75
C ASP A 108 -3.04 -20.03 13.19
N ALA A 109 -3.66 -18.89 13.49
CA ALA A 109 -4.27 -18.64 14.80
C ALA A 109 -5.55 -19.48 15.05
N GLU A 110 -6.17 -20.04 14.00
CA GLU A 110 -7.37 -20.88 14.11
C GLU A 110 -7.06 -22.38 14.22
N HIS A 111 -5.77 -22.77 14.14
CA HIS A 111 -5.31 -24.16 14.08
C HIS A 111 -6.05 -25.00 13.02
N ALA A 112 -6.41 -24.39 11.90
CA ALA A 112 -7.30 -24.95 10.89
C ALA A 112 -6.64 -25.07 9.50
N PHE A 113 -5.35 -24.79 9.39
CA PHE A 113 -4.65 -24.84 8.11
C PHE A 113 -4.48 -26.28 7.59
N ASP A 114 -5.08 -26.58 6.43
CA ASP A 114 -4.93 -27.87 5.74
C ASP A 114 -3.83 -27.80 4.67
N ARG A 115 -2.68 -28.43 4.97
CA ARG A 115 -1.55 -28.51 4.06
C ARG A 115 -1.85 -29.22 2.74
N PHE A 116 -2.74 -30.23 2.73
CA PHE A 116 -3.06 -30.98 1.52
C PHE A 116 -3.95 -30.15 0.60
N TYR A 117 -4.90 -29.43 1.18
CA TYR A 117 -5.70 -28.46 0.43
C TYR A 117 -4.83 -27.35 -0.16
N ALA A 118 -3.92 -26.78 0.64
CA ALA A 118 -2.97 -25.76 0.16
C ALA A 118 -2.09 -26.28 -0.98
N ALA A 119 -1.56 -27.50 -0.87
CA ALA A 119 -0.77 -28.13 -1.93
C ALA A 119 -1.57 -28.29 -3.23
N ASN A 120 -2.84 -28.71 -3.13
CA ASN A 120 -3.73 -28.85 -4.28
C ASN A 120 -4.06 -27.52 -4.96
N LEU A 121 -4.03 -26.41 -4.22
CA LEU A 121 -4.17 -25.06 -4.77
C LEU A 121 -2.87 -24.53 -5.41
N GLY A 122 -1.75 -25.22 -5.21
CA GLY A 122 -0.46 -24.90 -5.81
C GLY A 122 0.54 -24.22 -4.88
N VAL A 123 0.32 -24.27 -3.56
CA VAL A 123 1.31 -23.80 -2.58
C VAL A 123 2.51 -24.72 -2.61
N ASP A 124 3.70 -24.13 -2.67
CA ASP A 124 4.95 -24.84 -2.43
C ASP A 124 5.09 -25.08 -0.92
N ILE A 125 4.69 -26.29 -0.50
CA ILE A 125 4.65 -26.72 0.90
C ILE A 125 6.05 -26.82 1.50
N ASP A 126 7.07 -27.10 0.70
CA ASP A 126 8.43 -27.25 1.21
C ASP A 126 9.06 -25.89 1.57
N ASN A 127 8.54 -24.80 0.99
CA ASN A 127 9.08 -23.45 1.14
C ASN A 127 8.13 -22.43 1.82
N ILE A 128 6.97 -22.88 2.33
CA ILE A 128 6.08 -22.03 3.13
C ILE A 128 6.46 -22.08 4.61
N TRP A 129 6.52 -20.92 5.26
CA TRP A 129 6.73 -20.82 6.71
C TRP A 129 5.39 -20.83 7.43
N ILE A 130 5.26 -21.59 8.52
CA ILE A 130 4.03 -21.63 9.31
C ILE A 130 4.31 -21.37 10.79
N SER A 131 3.45 -20.56 11.41
CA SER A 131 3.43 -20.34 12.86
C SER A 131 2.03 -20.66 13.40
N GLN A 132 1.97 -21.31 14.55
CA GLN A 132 0.74 -21.61 15.29
C GLN A 132 0.88 -21.02 16.70
N PRO A 133 0.58 -19.73 16.87
CA PRO A 133 0.80 -19.02 18.13
C PRO A 133 -0.23 -19.44 19.20
N ASP A 134 0.14 -19.30 20.48
CA ASP A 134 -0.76 -19.62 21.60
C ASP A 134 -1.77 -18.48 21.86
N ASN A 135 -1.48 -17.26 21.43
CA ASN A 135 -2.29 -16.05 21.65
C ASN A 135 -2.08 -14.99 20.54
N GLY A 136 -2.90 -13.94 20.57
CA GLY A 136 -2.89 -12.90 19.53
C GLY A 136 -1.70 -11.94 19.61
N GLU A 137 -1.08 -11.78 20.78
CA GLU A 137 0.10 -10.93 20.97
C GLU A 137 1.38 -11.58 20.40
N GLU A 138 1.42 -12.90 20.32
CA GLU A 138 2.49 -13.69 19.71
C GLU A 138 2.36 -13.81 18.17
N ALA A 139 1.17 -13.52 17.64
CA ALA A 139 0.82 -13.61 16.22
C ALA A 139 1.37 -12.47 15.36
#